data_AF-A0A2E0XW86-F1
#
_entry.id   AF-A0A2E0XW86-F1
#
_cell.length_a   1.000
_cell.length_b   1.000
_cell.length_c   1.000
_cell.angle_alpha   90.00
_cell.angle_beta   90.00
_cell.angle_gamma   90.00
#
_symmetry.space_group_name_H-M   'P 1'
#
loop_
_entity.id
_entity.type
_entity.pdbx_description
1 polymer ?
#
loop_
_entity_poly.entity_id
_entity_poly.type
_entity_poly.pdbx_seq_one_letter_code
_entity_poly.pdbx_strand_id
1 'polypeptide(L)'
;MIQATIATLSLLSTAALAAEHDVPGDFQTIQQAVTAASSGDVINVGPGTWSGRVDFRGKDLWIRSTDGTEETILDAGSLSSVVMFISGEGTGAILEGFTITGGTGQLFKGELTGGGIQIVNSSPTIRDCHITGNTATFGGGMAIWQGEPILDNCLFTDNHATNDGGGLRLHEYTTLVMEDCNFVGNTAGVFGGAVNYGHYSEGHHINCEFDGNSAGLRGGAIASACECNDPQLTGTDICNSVPDHILGGWQDFGGNDFCPVCAMDLNTDGVVNVNDVLQVINAWGGCVCVEDVDGDNVVGVNDLLAVIDEYGQCPG
;
A
#
# COMPACT_ATOMS: atom_id res chain seq x y z
N MET A 1 -4.51 29.53 64.60
CA MET A 1 -4.43 28.53 63.51
C MET A 1 -5.76 28.50 62.80
N ILE A 2 -5.84 29.10 61.62
CA ILE A 2 -7.04 29.10 60.77
C ILE A 2 -6.84 27.94 59.79
N GLN A 3 -7.61 26.87 59.91
CA GLN A 3 -7.63 25.80 58.90
C GLN A 3 -8.54 26.27 57.75
N ALA A 4 -7.92 26.51 56.59
CA ALA A 4 -8.62 26.73 55.34
C ALA A 4 -8.97 25.37 54.72
N THR A 5 -10.26 25.07 54.64
CA THR A 5 -10.78 23.90 53.94
C THR A 5 -10.74 24.20 52.44
N ILE A 6 -9.82 23.57 51.71
CA ILE A 6 -9.80 23.62 50.25
C ILE A 6 -10.86 22.65 49.74
N ALA A 7 -11.95 23.19 49.18
CA ALA A 7 -12.91 22.41 48.43
C ALA A 7 -12.32 22.12 47.04
N THR A 8 -11.90 20.88 46.81
CA THR A 8 -11.54 20.39 45.49
C THR A 8 -12.80 20.27 44.64
N LEU A 9 -12.97 21.20 43.71
CA LEU A 9 -13.99 21.12 42.67
C LEU A 9 -13.57 20.03 41.67
N SER A 10 -14.14 18.82 41.81
CA SER A 10 -13.97 17.77 40.81
C SER A 10 -14.74 18.17 39.56
N LEU A 11 -14.03 18.63 38.53
CA LEU A 11 -14.54 18.69 37.17
C LEU A 11 -14.80 17.25 36.72
N LEU A 12 -16.05 16.82 36.83
CA LEU A 12 -16.54 15.67 36.08
C LEU A 12 -16.47 16.08 34.61
N SER A 13 -15.41 15.64 33.94
CA SER A 13 -15.39 15.55 32.48
C SER A 13 -16.53 14.62 32.09
N THR A 14 -17.65 15.19 31.65
CA THR A 14 -18.61 14.42 30.87
C THR A 14 -17.91 14.14 29.55
N ALA A 15 -17.43 12.90 29.36
CA ALA A 15 -17.11 12.43 28.01
C ALA A 15 -18.37 12.67 27.18
N ALA A 16 -18.31 13.65 26.27
CA ALA A 16 -19.35 13.81 25.28
C ALA A 16 -19.40 12.49 24.50
N LEU A 17 -20.61 11.93 24.34
CA LEU A 17 -20.80 10.79 23.45
C LEU A 17 -20.32 11.21 22.05
N ALA A 18 -19.61 10.30 21.37
CA ALA A 18 -19.25 10.48 19.97
C ALA A 18 -20.48 10.90 19.17
N ALA A 19 -20.42 12.03 18.46
CA ALA A 19 -21.51 12.43 17.58
C ALA A 19 -21.46 11.59 16.30
N GLU A 20 -22.62 11.29 15.74
CA GLU A 20 -22.75 10.68 14.42
C GLU A 20 -23.20 11.75 13.42
N HIS A 21 -22.59 11.74 12.24
CA HIS A 21 -22.88 12.65 11.15
C HIS A 21 -23.16 11.85 9.87
N ASP A 22 -24.30 12.10 9.22
CA ASP A 22 -24.69 11.33 8.02
C ASP A 22 -24.37 12.07 6.71
N VAL A 23 -23.84 11.34 5.74
CA VAL A 23 -23.47 11.83 4.39
C VAL A 23 -23.98 10.83 3.34
N PRO A 24 -25.08 11.09 2.60
CA PRO A 24 -25.84 12.32 2.60
C PRO A 24 -26.80 12.39 3.78
N GLY A 25 -27.05 13.60 4.27
CA GLY A 25 -27.97 13.83 5.38
C GLY A 25 -27.69 15.18 6.00
N ASP A 26 -26.90 15.16 7.07
CA ASP A 26 -26.43 16.37 7.76
C ASP A 26 -25.50 17.21 6.86
N PHE A 27 -24.73 16.52 6.00
CA PHE A 27 -23.80 17.16 5.06
C PHE A 27 -24.00 16.66 3.64
N GLN A 28 -23.60 17.50 2.68
CA GLN A 28 -23.64 17.17 1.25
C GLN A 28 -22.34 16.53 0.76
N THR A 29 -21.25 16.71 1.50
CA THR A 29 -19.94 16.10 1.18
C THR A 29 -19.25 15.59 2.43
N ILE A 30 -18.41 14.58 2.25
CA ILE A 30 -17.61 13.99 3.34
C ILE A 30 -16.70 15.05 3.96
N GLN A 31 -16.06 15.90 3.15
CA GLN A 31 -15.15 16.92 3.67
C GLN A 31 -15.86 18.01 4.50
N GLN A 32 -17.14 18.30 4.22
CA GLN A 32 -17.95 19.19 5.07
C GLN A 32 -18.18 18.55 6.43
N ALA A 33 -18.55 17.26 6.47
CA ALA A 33 -18.71 16.51 7.71
C ALA A 33 -17.40 16.49 8.52
N VAL A 34 -16.27 16.16 7.88
CA VAL A 34 -14.95 16.19 8.55
C VAL A 34 -14.62 17.58 9.10
N THR A 35 -15.00 18.65 8.39
CA THR A 35 -14.75 20.02 8.88
C THR A 35 -15.53 20.31 10.16
N ALA A 36 -16.77 19.85 10.25
CA ALA A 36 -17.66 20.08 11.40
C ALA A 36 -17.42 19.15 12.58
N ALA A 37 -17.02 17.90 12.33
CA ALA A 37 -16.82 16.86 13.34
C ALA A 37 -15.65 17.15 14.30
N SER A 38 -15.67 16.57 15.49
CA SER A 38 -14.55 16.54 16.44
C SER A 38 -13.93 15.15 16.50
N SER A 39 -12.67 15.03 16.90
CA SER A 39 -12.05 13.71 17.12
C SER A 39 -12.91 12.87 18.07
N GLY A 40 -13.10 11.60 17.73
CA GLY A 40 -14.01 10.67 18.39
C GLY A 40 -15.39 10.55 17.71
N ASP A 41 -15.76 11.49 16.84
CA ASP A 41 -17.02 11.41 16.09
C ASP A 41 -16.98 10.36 14.97
N VAL A 42 -18.17 9.94 14.56
CA VAL A 42 -18.40 9.00 13.44
C VAL A 42 -19.03 9.74 12.28
N ILE A 43 -18.56 9.46 11.06
CA ILE A 43 -19.16 9.93 9.81
C ILE A 43 -19.67 8.71 9.05
N ASN A 44 -21.00 8.56 8.97
CA ASN A 44 -21.66 7.50 8.22
C ASN A 44 -21.83 7.96 6.77
N VAL A 45 -21.23 7.24 5.83
CA VAL A 45 -21.29 7.57 4.40
C VAL A 45 -22.16 6.55 3.66
N GLY A 46 -23.27 7.05 3.13
CA GLY A 46 -24.21 6.32 2.29
C GLY A 46 -23.64 5.94 0.91
N PRO A 47 -24.34 5.07 0.19
CA PRO A 47 -23.89 4.53 -1.09
C PRO A 47 -23.86 5.63 -2.14
N GLY A 48 -22.94 5.49 -3.08
CA GLY A 48 -22.71 6.40 -4.20
C GLY A 48 -21.24 6.65 -4.47
N THR A 49 -20.98 7.36 -5.57
CA THR A 49 -19.64 7.85 -5.92
C THR A 49 -19.45 9.26 -5.38
N TRP A 50 -18.56 9.39 -4.40
CA TRP A 50 -18.21 10.64 -3.73
C TRP A 50 -16.97 11.24 -4.38
N SER A 51 -17.20 12.32 -5.12
CA SER A 51 -16.11 13.01 -5.80
C SER A 51 -15.26 13.84 -4.84
N GLY A 52 -13.96 13.87 -5.09
CA GLY A 52 -13.02 14.74 -4.43
C GLY A 52 -12.30 14.09 -3.26
N ARG A 53 -11.42 14.87 -2.64
CA ARG A 53 -10.49 14.39 -1.62
C ARG A 53 -11.13 14.36 -0.23
N VAL A 54 -10.81 13.33 0.55
CA VAL A 54 -11.11 13.21 1.98
C VAL A 54 -9.84 13.43 2.80
N ASP A 55 -9.80 14.53 3.53
CA ASP A 55 -8.72 14.91 4.45
C ASP A 55 -9.20 14.83 5.89
N PHE A 56 -8.57 13.98 6.70
CA PHE A 56 -8.92 13.81 8.11
C PHE A 56 -8.52 15.01 8.99
N ARG A 57 -7.60 15.86 8.53
CA ARG A 57 -7.19 17.11 9.20
C ARG A 57 -6.74 16.94 10.65
N GLY A 58 -6.04 15.84 10.94
CA GLY A 58 -5.46 15.55 12.25
C GLY A 58 -6.52 15.13 13.28
N LYS A 59 -7.68 14.67 12.82
CA LYS A 59 -8.78 14.21 13.67
C LYS A 59 -8.86 12.69 13.64
N ASP A 60 -8.98 12.10 14.83
CA ASP A 60 -9.28 10.68 15.01
C ASP A 60 -10.78 10.46 14.81
N LEU A 61 -11.22 10.45 13.54
CA LEU A 61 -12.60 10.22 13.14
C LEU A 61 -12.79 8.77 12.69
N TRP A 62 -13.98 8.23 12.90
CA TRP A 62 -14.38 6.99 12.23
C TRP A 62 -15.25 7.32 11.02
N ILE A 63 -14.67 7.27 9.83
CA ILE A 63 -15.39 7.44 8.57
C ILE A 63 -15.68 6.04 8.01
N ARG A 64 -16.96 5.70 7.85
CA ARG A 64 -17.37 4.37 7.40
C ARG A 64 -18.45 4.41 6.33
N SER A 65 -18.38 3.48 5.39
CA SER A 65 -19.48 3.17 4.49
C SER A 65 -20.63 2.50 5.24
N THR A 66 -21.87 2.82 4.89
CA THR A 66 -23.05 2.11 5.42
C THR A 66 -23.42 0.87 4.60
N ASP A 67 -22.87 0.73 3.39
CA ASP A 67 -23.30 -0.27 2.40
C ASP A 67 -22.14 -1.10 1.82
N GLY A 68 -20.91 -0.89 2.31
CA GLY A 68 -19.71 -1.61 1.90
C GLY A 68 -19.03 -1.03 0.66
N THR A 69 -17.99 -1.72 0.20
CA THR A 69 -17.03 -1.27 -0.83
C THR A 69 -17.67 -1.16 -2.21
N GLU A 70 -18.50 -2.14 -2.58
CA GLU A 70 -19.15 -2.20 -3.90
C GLU A 70 -20.14 -1.04 -4.16
N GLU A 71 -20.68 -0.45 -3.10
CA GLU A 71 -21.73 0.58 -3.20
C GLU A 71 -21.22 1.99 -2.85
N THR A 72 -20.10 2.11 -2.12
CA THR A 72 -19.59 3.40 -1.64
C THR A 72 -18.17 3.67 -2.12
N ILE A 73 -18.07 4.53 -3.13
CA ILE A 73 -16.83 4.77 -3.89
C ILE A 73 -16.33 6.19 -3.59
N LEU A 74 -15.08 6.31 -3.16
CA LEU A 74 -14.34 7.56 -3.10
C LEU A 74 -13.52 7.71 -4.38
N ASP A 75 -13.79 8.76 -5.17
CA ASP A 75 -13.15 8.98 -6.48
C ASP A 75 -12.59 10.40 -6.57
N ALA A 76 -11.26 10.52 -6.69
CA ALA A 76 -10.59 11.81 -6.83
C ALA A 76 -10.60 12.39 -8.25
N GLY A 77 -11.06 11.65 -9.27
CA GLY A 77 -11.15 12.12 -10.65
C GLY A 77 -9.80 12.59 -11.23
N SER A 78 -8.71 11.92 -10.84
CA SER A 78 -7.33 12.18 -11.23
C SER A 78 -6.75 13.52 -10.74
N LEU A 79 -7.26 14.06 -9.64
CA LEU A 79 -6.86 15.37 -9.12
C LEU A 79 -5.75 15.35 -8.06
N SER A 80 -5.65 14.29 -7.25
CA SER A 80 -4.76 14.18 -6.08
C SER A 80 -4.82 12.75 -5.52
N SER A 81 -4.27 12.53 -4.32
CA SER A 81 -4.64 11.42 -3.47
C SER A 81 -6.13 11.48 -3.08
N VAL A 82 -6.80 10.34 -3.05
CA VAL A 82 -8.24 10.26 -2.70
C VAL A 82 -8.45 10.51 -1.21
N VAL A 83 -7.64 9.87 -0.36
CA VAL A 83 -7.70 10.00 1.10
C VAL A 83 -6.36 10.45 1.65
N MET A 84 -6.35 11.36 2.63
CA MET A 84 -5.13 11.88 3.23
C MET A 84 -5.18 11.88 4.76
N PHE A 85 -4.12 11.31 5.35
CA PHE A 85 -3.77 11.33 6.77
C PHE A 85 -2.40 12.00 6.89
N ILE A 86 -2.39 13.32 6.96
CA ILE A 86 -1.15 14.12 6.81
C ILE A 86 -0.97 15.17 7.89
N SER A 87 -1.73 15.06 8.98
CA SER A 87 -1.83 16.08 10.03
C SER A 87 -1.72 15.50 11.44
N GLY A 88 -1.14 14.31 11.58
CA GLY A 88 -0.87 13.68 12.87
C GLY A 88 -2.03 12.81 13.38
N GLU A 89 -2.80 12.24 12.45
CA GLU A 89 -3.88 11.30 12.77
C GLU A 89 -3.31 10.05 13.47
N GLY A 90 -3.96 9.62 14.55
CA GLY A 90 -3.61 8.40 15.28
C GLY A 90 -4.44 7.20 14.84
N THR A 91 -4.34 6.09 15.57
CA THR A 91 -5.06 4.84 15.26
C THR A 91 -6.57 4.96 15.39
N GLY A 92 -7.07 6.00 16.07
CA GLY A 92 -8.49 6.35 16.15
C GLY A 92 -9.03 7.02 14.87
N ALA A 93 -8.18 7.41 13.93
CA ALA A 93 -8.60 7.78 12.59
C ALA A 93 -8.82 6.50 11.76
N ILE A 94 -10.09 6.12 11.62
CA ILE A 94 -10.51 4.86 10.99
C ILE A 94 -11.20 5.18 9.67
N LEU A 95 -10.74 4.53 8.60
CA LEU A 95 -11.42 4.48 7.30
C LEU A 95 -11.91 3.05 7.04
N GLU A 96 -13.20 2.88 6.77
CA GLU A 96 -13.81 1.55 6.66
C GLU A 96 -14.82 1.41 5.53
N GLY A 97 -14.72 0.33 4.76
CA GLY A 97 -15.80 -0.10 3.87
C GLY A 97 -15.87 0.63 2.54
N PHE A 98 -14.79 1.23 2.04
CA PHE A 98 -14.81 2.05 0.83
C PHE A 98 -14.03 1.42 -0.33
N THR A 99 -14.54 1.59 -1.55
CA THR A 99 -13.69 1.56 -2.75
C THR A 99 -13.02 2.93 -2.93
N ILE A 100 -11.72 2.94 -3.20
CA ILE A 100 -10.87 4.14 -3.27
C ILE A 100 -10.16 4.12 -4.62
N THR A 101 -10.51 5.05 -5.51
CA THR A 101 -10.08 5.01 -6.91
C THR A 101 -9.87 6.40 -7.55
N GLY A 102 -9.35 6.40 -8.77
CA GLY A 102 -9.16 7.60 -9.58
C GLY A 102 -8.08 8.53 -9.02
N GLY A 103 -7.28 8.09 -8.06
CA GLY A 103 -6.21 8.88 -7.46
C GLY A 103 -4.95 8.97 -8.32
N THR A 104 -4.31 10.13 -8.33
CA THR A 104 -3.06 10.40 -9.07
C THR A 104 -1.88 10.83 -8.19
N GLY A 105 -2.11 10.83 -6.87
CA GLY A 105 -1.13 11.14 -5.85
C GLY A 105 -1.07 12.63 -5.52
N GLN A 106 -0.60 12.93 -4.31
CA GLN A 106 -0.39 14.27 -3.83
C GLN A 106 1.08 14.64 -4.01
N LEU A 107 1.35 15.87 -4.47
CA LEU A 107 2.72 16.37 -4.57
C LEU A 107 3.32 16.50 -3.16
N PHE A 108 4.35 15.71 -2.89
CA PHE A 108 5.10 15.70 -1.63
C PHE A 108 6.60 15.53 -1.91
N LYS A 109 7.43 16.42 -1.33
CA LYS A 109 8.88 16.46 -1.57
C LYS A 109 9.31 16.47 -3.06
N GLY A 110 8.45 16.97 -3.95
CA GLY A 110 8.73 17.09 -5.38
C GLY A 110 8.16 15.95 -6.25
N GLU A 111 7.54 14.95 -5.64
CA GLU A 111 7.04 13.75 -6.32
C GLU A 111 5.55 13.53 -6.04
N LEU A 112 4.84 12.86 -6.94
CA LEU A 112 3.45 12.44 -6.71
C LEU A 112 3.45 11.12 -5.93
N THR A 113 2.89 11.12 -4.72
CA THR A 113 2.88 9.92 -3.88
C THR A 113 1.47 9.57 -3.43
N GLY A 114 1.23 8.28 -3.19
CA GLY A 114 0.01 7.78 -2.56
C GLY A 114 -1.23 8.03 -3.40
N GLY A 115 -1.34 7.36 -4.54
CA GLY A 115 -2.42 7.59 -5.51
C GLY A 115 -3.79 7.47 -4.86
N GLY A 116 -4.12 6.33 -4.26
CA GLY A 116 -5.34 6.18 -3.47
C GLY A 116 -5.24 6.91 -2.12
N ILE A 117 -4.23 6.57 -1.33
CA ILE A 117 -4.09 7.03 0.06
C ILE A 117 -2.68 7.58 0.32
N GLN A 118 -2.63 8.79 0.89
CA GLN A 118 -1.38 9.40 1.37
C GLN A 118 -1.36 9.44 2.90
N ILE A 119 -0.33 8.86 3.50
CA ILE A 119 -0.07 8.90 4.94
C ILE A 119 1.27 9.61 5.19
N VAL A 120 1.27 10.63 6.04
CA VAL A 120 2.48 11.37 6.44
C VAL A 120 2.41 11.69 7.93
N ASN A 121 3.42 11.25 8.70
CA ASN A 121 3.52 11.49 10.15
C ASN A 121 2.24 11.10 10.91
N SER A 122 1.60 10.01 10.48
CA SER A 122 0.28 9.59 10.95
C SER A 122 0.18 8.07 10.97
N SER A 123 -0.70 7.54 11.82
CA SER A 123 -0.85 6.10 12.09
C SER A 123 -2.32 5.67 12.09
N PRO A 124 -3.07 5.88 10.98
CA PRO A 124 -4.48 5.53 10.91
C PRO A 124 -4.72 4.02 10.89
N THR A 125 -5.98 3.63 11.14
CA THR A 125 -6.47 2.27 10.87
C THR A 125 -7.29 2.31 9.58
N ILE A 126 -6.95 1.45 8.61
CA ILE A 126 -7.69 1.32 7.35
C ILE A 126 -8.14 -0.11 7.25
N ARG A 127 -9.46 -0.33 7.12
CA ARG A 127 -10.00 -1.68 7.10
C ARG A 127 -11.14 -1.87 6.13
N ASP A 128 -11.34 -3.10 5.66
CA ASP A 128 -12.45 -3.45 4.77
C ASP A 128 -12.53 -2.53 3.53
N CYS A 129 -11.38 -2.14 2.96
CA CYS A 129 -11.31 -1.17 1.85
C CYS A 129 -10.76 -1.80 0.57
N HIS A 130 -11.27 -1.37 -0.59
CA HIS A 130 -10.75 -1.72 -1.90
C HIS A 130 -10.00 -0.52 -2.51
N ILE A 131 -8.66 -0.54 -2.50
CA ILE A 131 -7.81 0.48 -3.11
C ILE A 131 -7.52 0.04 -4.55
N THR A 132 -8.14 0.68 -5.54
CA THR A 132 -8.13 0.18 -6.92
C THR A 132 -7.90 1.23 -7.99
N GLY A 133 -7.13 0.87 -9.02
CA GLY A 133 -6.99 1.70 -10.24
C GLY A 133 -6.38 3.08 -9.97
N ASN A 134 -5.55 3.19 -8.95
CA ASN A 134 -4.87 4.44 -8.60
C ASN A 134 -3.48 4.49 -9.22
N THR A 135 -2.96 5.69 -9.44
CA THR A 135 -1.63 5.89 -10.02
C THR A 135 -0.84 6.92 -9.22
N ALA A 136 0.48 6.75 -9.11
CA ALA A 136 1.38 7.76 -8.55
C ALA A 136 2.82 7.56 -9.08
N THR A 137 3.75 8.44 -8.72
CA THR A 137 5.18 8.12 -8.89
C THR A 137 5.59 7.03 -7.92
N PHE A 138 5.16 7.15 -6.66
CA PHE A 138 5.47 6.21 -5.60
C PHE A 138 4.20 5.83 -4.83
N GLY A 139 3.96 4.54 -4.64
CA GLY A 139 2.75 4.10 -3.92
C GLY A 139 1.50 4.35 -4.74
N GLY A 140 1.29 3.60 -5.82
CA GLY A 140 0.14 3.76 -6.71
C GLY A 140 -1.17 3.69 -5.94
N GLY A 141 -1.34 2.67 -5.10
CA GLY A 141 -2.47 2.57 -4.17
C GLY A 141 -2.26 3.42 -2.91
N MET A 142 -1.11 3.29 -2.26
CA MET A 142 -0.82 3.97 -0.99
C MET A 142 0.65 4.33 -0.83
N ALA A 143 0.94 5.50 -0.26
CA ALA A 143 2.28 5.86 0.20
C ALA A 143 2.27 6.30 1.65
N ILE A 144 3.23 5.80 2.43
CA ILE A 144 3.38 6.08 3.84
C ILE A 144 4.74 6.72 4.08
N TRP A 145 4.75 7.86 4.76
CA TRP A 145 5.96 8.56 5.19
C TRP A 145 5.94 8.72 6.70
N GLN A 146 6.84 8.02 7.40
CA GLN A 146 7.01 8.12 8.86
C GLN A 146 5.69 7.88 9.60
N GLY A 147 5.17 6.66 9.55
CA GLY A 147 3.90 6.31 10.18
C GLY A 147 3.86 4.88 10.68
N GLU A 148 2.84 4.59 11.49
CA GLU A 148 2.58 3.25 12.00
C GLU A 148 1.13 2.80 11.69
N PRO A 149 0.69 2.82 10.42
CA PRO A 149 -0.68 2.46 10.08
C PRO A 149 -0.93 0.95 10.25
N ILE A 150 -2.20 0.63 10.50
CA ILE A 150 -2.71 -0.73 10.53
C ILE A 150 -3.65 -0.91 9.34
N LEU A 151 -3.39 -1.94 8.52
CA LEU A 151 -4.28 -2.37 7.45
C LEU A 151 -4.91 -3.71 7.81
N ASP A 152 -6.22 -3.82 7.64
CA ASP A 152 -6.97 -5.02 8.02
C ASP A 152 -8.00 -5.33 6.93
N ASN A 153 -7.98 -6.53 6.36
CA ASN A 153 -8.92 -6.96 5.33
C ASN A 153 -9.05 -5.95 4.17
N CYS A 154 -7.92 -5.51 3.61
CA CYS A 154 -7.87 -4.56 2.50
C CYS A 154 -7.44 -5.22 1.19
N LEU A 155 -8.05 -4.81 0.09
CA LEU A 155 -7.71 -5.25 -1.26
C LEU A 155 -7.04 -4.11 -2.04
N PHE A 156 -5.82 -4.34 -2.52
CA PHE A 156 -5.10 -3.46 -3.44
C PHE A 156 -5.10 -4.10 -4.83
N THR A 157 -5.82 -3.53 -5.79
CA THR A 157 -5.92 -4.10 -7.14
C THR A 157 -5.65 -3.09 -8.25
N ASP A 158 -4.87 -3.50 -9.26
CA ASP A 158 -4.62 -2.71 -10.48
C ASP A 158 -4.09 -1.29 -10.20
N ASN A 159 -3.35 -1.11 -9.11
CA ASN A 159 -2.68 0.16 -8.84
C ASN A 159 -1.33 0.21 -9.56
N HIS A 160 -0.94 1.41 -9.99
CA HIS A 160 0.26 1.62 -10.78
C HIS A 160 1.19 2.69 -10.17
N ALA A 161 2.46 2.34 -9.95
CA ALA A 161 3.50 3.31 -9.64
C ALA A 161 4.45 3.44 -10.84
N THR A 162 4.75 4.67 -11.26
CA THR A 162 5.75 4.84 -12.34
C THR A 162 7.17 4.51 -11.87
N ASN A 163 7.42 4.50 -10.56
CA ASN A 163 8.69 4.10 -9.98
C ASN A 163 8.53 2.88 -9.05
N ASP A 164 8.18 3.08 -7.78
CA ASP A 164 8.18 1.99 -6.79
C ASP A 164 6.86 1.84 -6.03
N GLY A 165 6.53 0.60 -5.68
CA GLY A 165 5.37 0.28 -4.84
C GLY A 165 4.06 0.49 -5.59
N GLY A 166 3.74 -0.39 -6.54
CA GLY A 166 2.51 -0.27 -7.34
C GLY A 166 1.27 -0.24 -6.45
N GLY A 167 1.18 -1.20 -5.53
CA GLY A 167 0.17 -1.20 -4.47
C GLY A 167 0.50 -0.23 -3.35
N LEU A 168 1.66 -0.37 -2.71
CA LEU A 168 2.03 0.34 -1.49
C LEU A 168 3.53 0.67 -1.43
N ARG A 169 3.86 1.88 -0.98
CA ARG A 169 5.23 2.34 -0.74
C ARG A 169 5.43 2.79 0.71
N LEU A 170 6.39 2.18 1.42
CA LEU A 170 6.82 2.58 2.77
C LEU A 170 8.08 3.42 2.72
N HIS A 171 7.98 4.74 2.89
CA HIS A 171 9.16 5.60 2.98
C HIS A 171 9.75 5.62 4.40
N GLU A 172 11.00 6.07 4.49
CA GLU A 172 11.82 6.31 5.68
C GLU A 172 11.12 6.16 7.05
N TYR A 173 11.61 5.23 7.89
CA TYR A 173 11.17 5.05 9.28
C TYR A 173 9.66 4.78 9.42
N THR A 174 9.10 3.95 8.54
CA THR A 174 7.69 3.51 8.62
C THR A 174 7.61 2.09 9.15
N THR A 175 6.67 1.82 10.06
CA THR A 175 6.33 0.47 10.50
C THR A 175 4.93 0.14 10.03
N LEU A 176 4.77 -0.89 9.20
CA LEU A 176 3.47 -1.31 8.70
C LEU A 176 3.06 -2.62 9.36
N VAL A 177 1.80 -2.70 9.79
CA VAL A 177 1.17 -3.98 10.10
C VAL A 177 0.00 -4.16 9.14
N MET A 178 -0.05 -5.32 8.48
CA MET A 178 -1.19 -5.69 7.68
C MET A 178 -1.62 -7.14 7.91
N GLU A 179 -2.93 -7.32 8.05
CA GLU A 179 -3.58 -8.59 8.33
C GLU A 179 -4.69 -8.81 7.29
N ASP A 180 -4.76 -10.03 6.75
CA ASP A 180 -5.80 -10.45 5.79
C ASP A 180 -5.90 -9.52 4.54
N CYS A 181 -4.77 -8.93 4.13
CA CYS A 181 -4.70 -8.01 3.00
C CYS A 181 -4.25 -8.69 1.70
N ASN A 182 -4.87 -8.33 0.59
CA ASN A 182 -4.60 -8.90 -0.73
C ASN A 182 -4.07 -7.83 -1.70
N PHE A 183 -2.99 -8.16 -2.43
CA PHE A 183 -2.40 -7.35 -3.47
C PHE A 183 -2.46 -8.10 -4.80
N VAL A 184 -3.29 -7.63 -5.72
CA VAL A 184 -3.57 -8.32 -6.98
C VAL A 184 -3.29 -7.41 -8.18
N GLY A 185 -2.48 -7.87 -9.14
CA GLY A 185 -2.31 -7.15 -10.41
C GLY A 185 -1.69 -5.75 -10.29
N ASN A 186 -1.02 -5.43 -9.17
CA ASN A 186 -0.40 -4.12 -9.01
C ASN A 186 0.91 -4.05 -9.78
N THR A 187 1.25 -2.86 -10.30
CA THR A 187 2.41 -2.69 -11.17
C THR A 187 3.31 -1.53 -10.75
N ALA A 188 4.62 -1.73 -10.82
CA ALA A 188 5.63 -0.71 -10.58
C ALA A 188 6.61 -0.61 -11.76
N GLY A 189 7.05 0.60 -12.11
CA GLY A 189 8.04 0.79 -13.17
C GLY A 189 9.44 0.27 -12.83
N VAL A 190 9.76 0.14 -11.54
CA VAL A 190 11.10 -0.21 -11.06
C VAL A 190 11.03 -1.33 -10.01
N PHE A 191 10.67 -1.06 -8.76
CA PHE A 191 10.69 -2.08 -7.71
C PHE A 191 9.37 -2.23 -6.94
N GLY A 192 9.05 -3.45 -6.53
CA GLY A 192 7.91 -3.71 -5.64
C GLY A 192 6.59 -3.50 -6.37
N GLY A 193 6.19 -4.42 -7.24
CA GLY A 193 4.92 -4.33 -7.97
C GLY A 193 3.73 -4.20 -7.02
N ALA A 194 3.74 -4.98 -5.93
CA ALA A 194 2.82 -4.75 -4.82
C ALA A 194 3.41 -3.78 -3.78
N VAL A 195 4.48 -4.17 -3.07
CA VAL A 195 5.01 -3.44 -1.92
C VAL A 195 6.48 -3.11 -2.08
N ASN A 196 6.85 -1.85 -1.83
CA ASN A 196 8.26 -1.44 -1.79
C ASN A 196 8.63 -0.76 -0.46
N TYR A 197 9.71 -1.26 0.16
CA TYR A 197 10.28 -0.75 1.40
C TYR A 197 11.36 0.31 1.14
N GLY A 198 11.34 1.37 1.95
CA GLY A 198 12.38 2.39 2.03
C GLY A 198 13.23 2.21 3.29
N HIS A 199 14.28 3.02 3.40
CA HIS A 199 15.25 2.93 4.51
C HIS A 199 14.59 2.90 5.89
N TYR A 200 15.12 2.03 6.76
CA TYR A 200 14.72 1.87 8.15
C TYR A 200 13.21 1.63 8.35
N SER A 201 12.54 1.09 7.34
CA SER A 201 11.14 0.70 7.43
C SER A 201 11.01 -0.77 7.80
N GLU A 202 9.88 -1.12 8.41
CA GLU A 202 9.54 -2.45 8.88
C GLU A 202 8.13 -2.82 8.40
N GLY A 203 7.88 -4.11 8.20
CA GLY A 203 6.56 -4.57 7.77
C GLY A 203 6.24 -5.95 8.28
N HIS A 204 5.06 -6.11 8.86
CA HIS A 204 4.52 -7.40 9.29
C HIS A 204 3.31 -7.74 8.42
N HIS A 205 3.41 -8.86 7.72
CA HIS A 205 2.41 -9.38 6.78
C HIS A 205 1.84 -10.65 7.40
N ILE A 206 0.55 -10.62 7.72
CA ILE A 206 -0.13 -11.71 8.41
C ILE A 206 -1.30 -12.14 7.54
N ASN A 207 -1.27 -13.38 7.07
CA ASN A 207 -2.32 -13.95 6.22
C ASN A 207 -2.60 -13.12 4.95
N CYS A 208 -1.54 -12.55 4.36
CA CYS A 208 -1.68 -11.73 3.16
C CYS A 208 -1.59 -12.57 1.89
N GLU A 209 -2.11 -12.05 0.78
CA GLU A 209 -1.96 -12.63 -0.55
C GLU A 209 -1.31 -11.63 -1.51
N PHE A 210 -0.35 -12.09 -2.31
CA PHE A 210 0.27 -11.33 -3.38
C PHE A 210 0.19 -12.11 -4.68
N ASP A 211 -0.74 -11.73 -5.56
CA ASP A 211 -0.97 -12.44 -6.81
C ASP A 211 -0.83 -11.53 -8.04
N GLY A 212 -0.10 -12.00 -9.06
CA GLY A 212 -0.07 -11.32 -10.36
C GLY A 212 0.58 -9.93 -10.36
N ASN A 213 1.41 -9.59 -9.37
CA ASN A 213 2.01 -8.26 -9.26
C ASN A 213 3.30 -8.17 -10.09
N SER A 214 3.55 -7.03 -10.73
CA SER A 214 4.66 -6.87 -11.67
C SER A 214 5.53 -5.64 -11.36
N ALA A 215 6.85 -5.81 -11.41
CA ALA A 215 7.81 -4.72 -11.33
C ALA A 215 8.64 -4.65 -12.61
N GLY A 216 8.99 -3.45 -13.07
CA GLY A 216 9.79 -3.28 -14.27
C GLY A 216 11.25 -3.74 -14.10
N LEU A 217 11.79 -3.74 -12.88
CA LEU A 217 13.11 -4.30 -12.57
C LEU A 217 13.05 -5.56 -11.72
N ARG A 218 12.61 -5.48 -10.46
CA ARG A 218 12.67 -6.60 -9.51
C ARG A 218 11.68 -6.49 -8.37
N GLY A 219 11.38 -7.61 -7.72
CA GLY A 219 10.42 -7.70 -6.62
C GLY A 219 9.00 -7.43 -7.10
N GLY A 220 8.48 -8.30 -7.97
CA GLY A 220 7.12 -8.25 -8.48
C GLY A 220 6.08 -8.15 -7.36
N ALA A 221 6.22 -8.95 -6.30
CA ALA A 221 5.40 -8.76 -5.10
C ALA A 221 6.07 -7.75 -4.16
N ILE A 222 7.20 -8.12 -3.55
CA ILE A 222 7.83 -7.33 -2.48
C ILE A 222 9.25 -6.94 -2.86
N ALA A 223 9.62 -5.69 -2.59
CA ALA A 223 11.01 -5.24 -2.71
C ALA A 223 11.50 -4.57 -1.41
N SER A 224 12.60 -5.08 -0.85
CA SER A 224 13.26 -4.65 0.39
C SER A 224 14.79 -4.50 0.22
N ALA A 225 15.28 -4.15 -0.97
CA ALA A 225 16.71 -3.89 -1.23
C ALA A 225 17.18 -2.52 -0.69
N CYS A 226 17.02 -2.31 0.61
CA CYS A 226 17.42 -1.09 1.33
C CYS A 226 18.15 -1.42 2.63
N GLU A 227 18.74 -0.40 3.27
CA GLU A 227 19.03 -0.44 4.72
C GLU A 227 17.73 -0.40 5.53
N CYS A 228 16.88 -1.40 5.36
CA CYS A 228 15.60 -1.58 6.05
C CYS A 228 15.64 -2.88 6.85
N ASN A 229 14.64 -3.09 7.72
CA ASN A 229 14.49 -4.39 8.33
C ASN A 229 13.77 -5.32 7.35
N ASP A 230 14.18 -6.58 7.37
CA ASP A 230 13.54 -7.62 6.57
C ASP A 230 12.04 -7.70 6.92
N PRO A 231 11.11 -7.59 5.94
CA PRO A 231 9.70 -7.82 6.18
C PRO A 231 9.45 -9.21 6.78
N GLN A 232 8.52 -9.27 7.72
CA GLN A 232 8.12 -10.50 8.41
C GLN A 232 6.86 -11.04 7.75
N LEU A 233 6.90 -12.30 7.31
CA LEU A 233 5.78 -12.97 6.65
C LEU A 233 5.28 -14.13 7.52
N THR A 234 3.98 -14.14 7.80
CA THR A 234 3.28 -15.25 8.45
C THR A 234 2.03 -15.59 7.66
N GLY A 235 1.79 -16.87 7.36
CA GLY A 235 0.57 -17.31 6.68
C GLY A 235 0.35 -16.68 5.29
N THR A 236 1.40 -16.14 4.67
CA THR A 236 1.30 -15.28 3.48
C THR A 236 1.57 -16.07 2.20
N ASP A 237 0.71 -15.89 1.20
CA ASP A 237 0.79 -16.56 -0.10
C ASP A 237 1.31 -15.58 -1.16
N ILE A 238 2.34 -15.98 -1.91
CA ILE A 238 2.92 -15.15 -2.98
C ILE A 238 3.03 -15.94 -4.28
N CYS A 239 2.30 -15.49 -5.29
CA CYS A 239 2.12 -16.19 -6.55
C CYS A 239 2.12 -15.23 -7.74
N ASN A 240 2.45 -15.77 -8.92
CA ASN A 240 2.34 -15.12 -10.23
C ASN A 240 2.97 -13.72 -10.30
N SER A 241 3.91 -13.39 -9.41
CA SER A 241 4.46 -12.05 -9.33
C SER A 241 5.83 -12.02 -10.03
N VAL A 242 6.04 -11.05 -10.90
CA VAL A 242 7.17 -11.04 -11.85
C VAL A 242 7.98 -9.74 -11.76
N PRO A 243 9.29 -9.77 -12.04
CA PRO A 243 10.08 -10.91 -12.52
C PRO A 243 10.47 -11.91 -11.43
N ASP A 244 10.76 -11.46 -10.21
CA ASP A 244 10.95 -12.28 -9.01
C ASP A 244 9.89 -11.94 -7.95
N HIS A 245 9.42 -12.91 -7.17
CA HIS A 245 8.43 -12.64 -6.11
C HIS A 245 8.93 -11.60 -5.11
N ILE A 246 10.11 -11.81 -4.52
CA ILE A 246 10.70 -10.94 -3.51
C ILE A 246 12.12 -10.56 -3.91
N LEU A 247 12.38 -9.26 -3.99
CA LEU A 247 13.72 -8.69 -4.00
C LEU A 247 14.12 -8.31 -2.57
N GLY A 248 15.26 -8.80 -2.07
CA GLY A 248 15.78 -8.46 -0.74
C GLY A 248 15.53 -9.55 0.30
N GLY A 249 15.92 -9.28 1.55
CA GLY A 249 15.71 -10.19 2.67
C GLY A 249 14.26 -10.17 3.16
N TRP A 250 13.84 -11.27 3.78
CA TRP A 250 12.56 -11.41 4.47
C TRP A 250 12.69 -12.47 5.59
N GLN A 251 11.82 -12.41 6.58
CA GLN A 251 11.80 -13.32 7.72
C GLN A 251 10.57 -14.22 7.65
N ASP A 252 10.80 -15.53 7.66
CA ASP A 252 9.76 -16.55 7.70
C ASP A 252 9.30 -16.82 9.14
N PHE A 253 8.05 -16.48 9.44
CA PHE A 253 7.37 -16.80 10.70
C PHE A 253 6.38 -17.97 10.58
N GLY A 254 6.39 -18.66 9.44
CA GLY A 254 5.68 -19.91 9.19
C GLY A 254 4.35 -19.74 8.46
N GLY A 255 3.93 -20.82 7.78
CA GLY A 255 2.66 -20.89 7.07
C GLY A 255 2.62 -20.16 5.72
N ASN A 256 3.76 -19.68 5.23
CA ASN A 256 3.84 -19.00 3.94
C ASN A 256 3.89 -20.00 2.77
N ASP A 257 3.20 -19.71 1.67
CA ASP A 257 3.24 -20.47 0.42
C ASP A 257 3.75 -19.62 -0.74
N PHE A 258 4.56 -20.22 -1.62
CA PHE A 258 5.15 -19.54 -2.76
C PHE A 258 4.94 -20.39 -4.01
N CYS A 259 4.14 -19.87 -4.94
CA CYS A 259 4.05 -20.51 -6.25
C CYS A 259 5.41 -20.45 -6.98
N PRO A 260 5.70 -21.39 -7.89
CA PRO A 260 6.87 -21.28 -8.76
C PRO A 260 6.81 -19.97 -9.55
N VAL A 261 7.89 -19.19 -9.51
CA VAL A 261 8.05 -18.02 -10.36
C VAL A 261 8.50 -18.49 -11.73
N CYS A 262 7.91 -17.98 -12.80
CA CYS A 262 8.53 -18.08 -14.12
C CYS A 262 9.62 -17.01 -14.28
N ALA A 263 10.61 -17.04 -13.38
CA ALA A 263 11.59 -15.96 -13.23
C ALA A 263 12.43 -15.71 -14.49
N MET A 264 12.47 -16.68 -15.40
CA MET A 264 13.24 -16.62 -16.66
C MET A 264 12.41 -16.14 -17.86
N ASP A 265 11.13 -15.84 -17.67
CA ASP A 265 10.27 -15.16 -18.65
C ASP A 265 10.45 -13.64 -18.52
N LEU A 266 11.57 -13.16 -19.05
CA LEU A 266 12.04 -11.79 -18.93
C LEU A 266 11.21 -10.80 -19.76
N ASN A 267 10.54 -11.26 -20.82
CA ASN A 267 9.63 -10.42 -21.59
C ASN A 267 8.17 -10.52 -21.11
N THR A 268 7.89 -11.36 -20.10
CA THR A 268 6.58 -11.58 -19.47
C THR A 268 5.50 -12.07 -20.46
N ASP A 269 5.88 -12.88 -21.45
CA ASP A 269 4.96 -13.44 -22.45
C ASP A 269 4.35 -14.81 -22.05
N GLY A 270 4.69 -15.29 -20.87
CA GLY A 270 4.26 -16.57 -20.29
C GLY A 270 5.11 -17.76 -20.77
N VAL A 271 6.21 -17.52 -21.48
CA VAL A 271 7.05 -18.57 -22.08
C VAL A 271 8.52 -18.20 -22.05
N VAL A 272 9.33 -18.96 -21.31
CA VAL A 272 10.80 -18.85 -21.38
C VAL A 272 11.30 -19.37 -22.73
N ASN A 273 11.75 -18.47 -23.59
CA ASN A 273 12.16 -18.78 -24.95
C ASN A 273 13.31 -17.88 -25.46
N VAL A 274 13.52 -17.87 -26.78
CA VAL A 274 14.62 -17.13 -27.41
C VAL A 274 14.50 -15.62 -27.22
N ASN A 275 13.28 -15.11 -27.03
CA ASN A 275 13.06 -13.70 -26.78
C ASN A 275 13.65 -13.28 -25.42
N ASP A 276 13.56 -14.13 -24.40
CA ASP A 276 14.16 -13.89 -23.07
C ASP A 276 15.69 -13.96 -23.13
N VAL A 277 16.23 -14.93 -23.88
CA VAL A 277 17.67 -15.00 -24.14
C VAL A 277 18.17 -13.74 -24.84
N LEU A 278 17.38 -13.19 -25.77
CA LEU A 278 17.72 -11.94 -26.45
C LEU A 278 17.69 -10.73 -25.50
N GLN A 279 16.84 -10.72 -24.47
CA GLN A 279 16.88 -9.69 -23.41
C GLN A 279 18.27 -9.71 -22.75
N VAL A 280 18.71 -10.87 -22.26
CA VAL A 280 20.04 -11.03 -21.61
C VAL A 280 21.19 -10.61 -22.53
N ILE A 281 21.16 -11.04 -23.79
CA ILE A 281 22.21 -10.67 -24.76
C ILE A 281 22.23 -9.16 -25.03
N ASN A 282 21.07 -8.50 -25.05
CA ASN A 282 20.98 -7.05 -25.26
C ASN A 282 21.49 -6.25 -24.05
N ALA A 283 21.33 -6.78 -22.83
CA ALA A 283 21.71 -6.13 -21.58
C ALA A 283 23.15 -6.43 -21.12
N TRP A 284 23.94 -7.16 -21.92
CA TRP A 284 25.27 -7.67 -21.56
C TRP A 284 26.21 -6.61 -20.95
N GLY A 285 26.70 -6.88 -19.73
CA GLY A 285 27.56 -5.96 -18.97
C GLY A 285 27.04 -5.70 -17.55
N GLY A 286 27.60 -4.70 -16.87
CA GLY A 286 27.16 -4.35 -15.53
C GLY A 286 25.82 -3.61 -15.54
N CYS A 287 24.80 -4.18 -14.90
CA CYS A 287 23.50 -3.55 -14.70
C CYS A 287 22.93 -3.93 -13.33
N VAL A 288 21.89 -3.22 -12.90
CA VAL A 288 20.88 -3.74 -11.98
C VAL A 288 19.58 -3.73 -12.79
N CYS A 289 19.26 -4.86 -13.40
CA CYS A 289 18.18 -4.99 -14.36
C CYS A 289 17.55 -6.39 -14.30
N VAL A 290 16.46 -6.61 -15.02
CA VAL A 290 15.75 -7.91 -15.01
C VAL A 290 16.62 -9.01 -15.59
N GLU A 291 17.56 -8.66 -16.46
CA GLU A 291 18.46 -9.57 -17.14
C GLU A 291 19.66 -10.03 -16.29
N ASP A 292 19.92 -9.37 -15.15
CA ASP A 292 20.86 -9.83 -14.11
C ASP A 292 20.12 -10.77 -13.16
N VAL A 293 19.77 -11.95 -13.70
CA VAL A 293 18.86 -12.92 -13.06
C VAL A 293 19.53 -13.66 -11.91
N ASP A 294 20.86 -13.75 -11.88
CA ASP A 294 21.60 -14.32 -10.74
C ASP A 294 21.95 -13.27 -9.66
N GLY A 295 21.74 -11.99 -9.96
CA GLY A 295 21.84 -10.86 -9.04
C GLY A 295 23.26 -10.51 -8.62
N ASP A 296 24.26 -10.87 -9.42
CA ASP A 296 25.66 -10.54 -9.16
C ASP A 296 26.07 -9.12 -9.65
N ASN A 297 25.10 -8.37 -10.21
CA ASN A 297 25.23 -7.05 -10.83
C ASN A 297 25.98 -7.06 -12.18
N VAL A 298 26.07 -8.22 -12.83
CA VAL A 298 26.71 -8.38 -14.15
C VAL A 298 25.88 -9.33 -15.01
N VAL A 299 25.20 -8.78 -16.00
CA VAL A 299 24.58 -9.57 -17.08
C VAL A 299 25.67 -10.23 -17.91
N GLY A 300 25.73 -11.55 -17.85
CA GLY A 300 26.74 -12.34 -18.52
C GLY A 300 26.29 -13.74 -18.85
N VAL A 301 27.28 -14.65 -18.90
CA VAL A 301 27.05 -16.03 -19.32
C VAL A 301 26.20 -16.78 -18.30
N ASN A 302 26.30 -16.46 -17.02
CA ASN A 302 25.54 -17.16 -15.98
C ASN A 302 24.05 -16.83 -16.10
N ASP A 303 23.70 -15.57 -16.36
CA ASP A 303 22.33 -15.15 -16.61
C ASP A 303 21.74 -15.81 -17.85
N LEU A 304 22.53 -15.85 -18.93
CA LEU A 304 22.14 -16.52 -20.16
C LEU A 304 21.86 -18.00 -19.92
N LEU A 305 22.70 -18.67 -19.11
CA LEU A 305 22.51 -20.08 -18.79
C LEU A 305 21.28 -20.30 -17.90
N ALA A 306 21.00 -19.40 -16.96
CA ALA A 306 19.80 -19.47 -16.12
C ALA A 306 18.51 -19.39 -16.98
N VAL A 307 18.46 -18.48 -17.95
CA VAL A 307 17.32 -18.39 -18.87
C VAL A 307 17.19 -19.65 -19.74
N ILE A 308 18.31 -20.20 -20.24
CA ILE A 308 18.30 -21.41 -21.06
C ILE A 308 17.87 -22.65 -20.28
N ASP A 309 18.19 -22.74 -18.99
CA ASP A 309 17.88 -23.91 -18.14
C ASP A 309 16.36 -24.07 -17.92
N GLU A 310 15.62 -22.95 -17.92
CA GLU A 310 14.17 -22.90 -17.69
C GLU A 310 13.34 -22.83 -19.00
N TYR A 311 13.95 -23.13 -20.15
CA TYR A 311 13.27 -23.10 -21.45
C TYR A 311 11.98 -23.92 -21.46
N GLY A 312 10.84 -23.26 -21.71
CA GLY A 312 9.55 -23.93 -21.68
C GLY A 312 8.37 -23.01 -21.38
N GLN A 313 7.21 -23.64 -21.24
CA GLN A 313 6.02 -22.95 -20.76
C GLN A 313 6.15 -22.76 -19.24
N CYS A 314 5.77 -21.59 -18.76
CA CYS A 314 5.65 -21.35 -17.33
C CYS A 314 4.61 -22.30 -16.71
N PRO A 315 4.82 -22.82 -15.49
CA PRO A 315 3.76 -23.46 -14.72
C PRO A 315 2.60 -22.46 -14.55
N GLY A 316 1.37 -22.92 -14.76
CA GLY A 316 0.16 -22.14 -14.52
C GLY A 316 -0.65 -22.66 -13.34
#